data_AF-A0A5N6HFZ0-F1
#
_entry.id   AF-A0A5N6HFZ0-F1
#
_cell.length_a   1.000
_cell.length_b   1.000
_cell.length_c   1.000
_cell.angle_alpha   90.00
_cell.angle_beta   90.00
_cell.angle_gamma   90.00
#
_symmetry.space_group_name_H-M   'P 1'
#
loop_
_entity.id
_entity.type
_entity.pdbx_description
1 polymer ?
#
loop_
_entity_poly.entity_id
_entity_poly.type
_entity_poly.pdbx_seq_one_letter_code
_entity_poly.pdbx_strand_id
1 'polypeptide(L)'
;MTHAMNTGNTDPENIVLTAHLGSCHDHVYLLRTMIASGIRSLDFRLADSLALLKTIQGPTEPSEIASLVAKYAEGLSYASDGADSDARALRAMSLNRRDLFGQATSQVSGRLPQSPARN
;
A
#
# COMPACT_ATOMS: atom_id res chain seq x y z
N MET A 1 -22.57 16.84 -0.15
CA MET A 1 -21.65 16.60 0.98
C MET A 1 -20.27 16.36 0.38
N THR A 2 -19.44 17.40 0.30
CA THR A 2 -18.09 17.31 -0.26
C THR A 2 -17.17 16.75 0.82
N HIS A 3 -16.80 15.47 0.70
CA HIS A 3 -15.70 14.92 1.47
C HIS A 3 -14.44 15.67 1.04
N ALA A 4 -14.03 16.69 1.81
CA ALA A 4 -12.75 17.33 1.65
C ALA A 4 -11.67 16.29 1.94
N MET A 5 -11.16 15.65 0.89
CA MET A 5 -9.94 14.87 0.95
C MET A 5 -8.85 15.89 1.26
N ASN A 6 -8.33 15.88 2.48
CA ASN A 6 -7.12 16.61 2.83
C ASN A 6 -6.01 15.93 2.02
N THR A 7 -5.73 16.45 0.83
CA THR A 7 -4.98 15.74 -0.23
C THR A 7 -3.52 15.48 0.11
N GLY A 8 -3.06 15.88 1.30
CA GLY A 8 -1.69 15.71 1.70
C GLY A 8 -0.75 16.35 0.69
N ASN A 9 0.48 15.84 0.63
CA ASN A 9 1.43 16.24 -0.40
C ASN A 9 0.97 15.68 -1.77
N THR A 10 0.74 16.56 -2.73
CA THR A 10 0.32 16.21 -4.10
C THR A 10 1.48 16.06 -5.08
N ASP A 11 2.71 16.25 -4.61
CA ASP A 11 3.90 15.99 -5.41
C ASP A 11 3.90 14.51 -5.83
N PRO A 12 3.93 14.20 -7.14
CA PRO A 12 3.98 12.83 -7.65
C PRO A 12 5.01 11.95 -6.96
N GLU A 13 6.18 12.48 -6.62
CA GLU A 13 7.25 11.73 -5.96
C GLU A 13 6.85 11.25 -4.55
N ASN A 14 5.86 11.90 -3.95
CA ASN A 14 5.35 11.61 -2.62
C ASN A 14 4.07 10.77 -2.66
N ILE A 15 3.55 10.45 -3.86
CA ILE A 15 2.39 9.60 -4.04
C ILE A 15 2.82 8.13 -4.11
N VAL A 16 2.18 7.30 -3.28
CA VAL A 16 2.36 5.83 -3.29
C VAL A 16 1.01 5.18 -3.60
N LEU A 17 0.90 4.52 -4.74
CA LEU A 17 -0.27 3.72 -5.08
C LEU A 17 -0.14 2.34 -4.41
N THR A 18 -1.04 2.07 -3.48
CA THR A 18 -1.04 0.81 -2.72
C THR A 18 -2.20 -0.06 -3.17
N ALA A 19 -1.91 -1.32 -3.49
CA ALA A 19 -2.92 -2.32 -3.82
C ALA A 19 -2.60 -3.65 -3.12
N HIS A 20 -3.63 -4.45 -2.86
CA HIS A 20 -3.47 -5.77 -2.24
C HIS A 20 -3.16 -6.80 -3.33
N LEU A 21 -2.02 -7.50 -3.23
CA LEU A 21 -1.52 -8.34 -4.33
C LEU A 21 -1.27 -7.52 -5.62
N GLY A 22 -1.04 -6.21 -5.47
CA GLY A 22 -0.91 -5.26 -6.57
C GLY A 22 0.22 -5.61 -7.53
N SER A 23 1.35 -6.13 -7.03
CA SER A 23 2.51 -6.51 -7.87
C SER A 23 2.20 -7.64 -8.85
N CYS A 24 1.15 -8.43 -8.60
CA CYS A 24 0.71 -9.51 -9.48
C CYS A 24 -0.56 -9.18 -10.27
N HIS A 25 -1.29 -8.13 -9.90
CA HIS A 25 -2.60 -7.84 -10.48
C HIS A 25 -2.78 -6.35 -10.81
N ASP A 26 -3.20 -5.54 -9.85
CA ASP A 26 -3.68 -4.18 -10.11
C ASP A 26 -2.62 -3.26 -10.70
N HIS A 27 -1.39 -3.31 -10.19
CA HIS A 27 -0.29 -2.48 -10.70
C HIS A 27 0.10 -2.90 -12.12
N VAL A 28 0.10 -4.22 -12.39
CA VAL A 28 0.38 -4.75 -13.73
C VAL A 28 -0.69 -4.31 -14.71
N TYR A 29 -1.97 -4.39 -14.31
CA TYR A 29 -3.10 -4.01 -15.15
C TYR A 29 -3.11 -2.50 -15.41
N LEU A 30 -2.83 -1.69 -14.39
CA LEU A 30 -2.68 -0.24 -14.51
C LEU A 30 -1.56 0.14 -15.49
N LEU A 31 -0.36 -0.40 -15.28
CA LEU A 31 0.79 -0.11 -16.15
C LEU A 31 0.54 -0.54 -17.60
N ARG A 32 -0.05 -1.72 -17.83
CA ARG A 32 -0.43 -2.17 -19.18
C ARG A 32 -1.43 -1.23 -19.83
N THR A 33 -2.44 -0.80 -19.09
CA THR A 33 -3.46 0.12 -19.60
C THR A 33 -2.86 1.48 -19.93
N MET A 34 -2.01 2.02 -19.06
CA MET A 34 -1.30 3.28 -19.31
C MET A 34 -0.45 3.23 -20.58
N ILE A 35 0.34 2.16 -20.74
CA ILE A 35 1.18 1.95 -21.94
C ILE A 35 0.30 1.88 -23.19
N ALA A 36 -0.80 1.11 -23.15
CA ALA A 36 -1.72 0.99 -24.28
C ALA A 36 -2.39 2.33 -24.64
N SER A 37 -2.60 3.21 -23.65
CA SER A 37 -3.15 4.55 -23.83
C SER A 37 -2.09 5.62 -24.15
N GLY A 38 -0.81 5.26 -24.29
CA GLY A 38 0.26 6.23 -24.57
C GLY A 38 0.62 7.14 -23.39
N ILE A 39 0.17 6.81 -22.17
CA ILE A 39 0.50 7.53 -20.95
C ILE A 39 1.91 7.12 -20.53
N ARG A 40 2.82 8.09 -20.45
CA ARG A 40 4.21 7.84 -20.03
C ARG A 40 4.29 7.52 -18.53
N SER A 41 5.42 6.92 -18.13
CA SER A 41 5.72 6.60 -16.72
C SER A 41 5.42 7.80 -15.84
N LEU A 42 4.58 7.58 -14.83
CA LEU A 42 4.24 8.57 -13.81
C LEU A 42 5.25 8.42 -12.66
N ASP A 43 5.66 9.54 -12.06
CA ASP A 43 6.68 9.58 -10.99
C ASP A 43 6.18 9.07 -9.63
N PHE A 44 5.06 8.34 -9.60
CA PHE A 44 4.55 7.72 -8.38
C PHE A 44 5.29 6.43 -8.03
N ARG A 45 5.23 6.05 -6.76
CA ARG A 45 5.72 4.76 -6.27
C ARG A 45 4.58 3.75 -6.16
N LEU A 46 4.91 2.48 -6.27
CA LEU A 46 3.97 1.37 -6.13
C LEU A 46 4.29 0.58 -4.85
N ALA A 47 3.26 0.21 -4.10
CA ALA A 47 3.38 -0.64 -2.92
C ALA A 47 2.38 -1.79 -2.97
N ASP A 48 2.83 -2.96 -2.52
CA ASP A 48 1.99 -4.15 -2.36
C ASP A 48 1.66 -4.34 -0.88
N SER A 49 0.40 -4.12 -0.52
CA SER A 49 -0.03 -4.22 0.89
C SER A 49 0.05 -5.64 1.41
N LEU A 50 -0.13 -6.67 0.58
CA LEU A 50 -0.03 -8.07 0.98
C LEU A 50 1.40 -8.41 1.38
N ALA A 51 2.38 -7.99 0.57
CA ALA A 51 3.80 -8.20 0.86
C ALA A 51 4.20 -7.48 2.16
N LEU A 52 3.75 -6.22 2.33
CA LEU A 52 3.99 -5.46 3.56
C LEU A 52 3.38 -6.14 4.79
N LEU A 53 2.12 -6.58 4.70
CA LEU A 53 1.41 -7.27 5.77
C LEU A 53 2.13 -8.55 6.20
N LYS A 54 2.53 -9.39 5.24
CA LYS A 54 3.27 -10.64 5.52
C LYS A 54 4.64 -10.39 6.13
N THR A 55 5.30 -9.29 5.74
CA THR A 55 6.59 -8.91 6.33
C THR A 55 6.44 -8.56 7.81
N ILE A 56 5.32 -7.94 8.20
CA ILE A 56 5.12 -7.44 9.57
C ILE A 56 4.47 -8.50 10.47
N GLN A 57 3.48 -9.22 9.96
CA GLN A 57 2.71 -10.21 10.74
C GLN A 57 3.30 -11.63 10.65
N GLY A 58 4.14 -11.89 9.65
CA GLY A 58 4.65 -13.22 9.33
C GLY A 58 3.89 -13.86 8.15
N PRO A 59 4.52 -14.81 7.45
CA PRO A 59 4.01 -15.36 6.19
C PRO A 59 2.80 -16.29 6.36
N THR A 60 2.54 -16.79 7.57
CA THR A 60 1.47 -17.75 7.89
C THR A 60 0.18 -17.10 8.37
N GLU A 61 0.20 -15.81 8.68
CA GLU A 61 -0.99 -15.11 9.15
C GLU A 61 -2.01 -14.90 8.02
N PRO A 62 -3.32 -14.99 8.31
CA PRO A 62 -4.37 -14.69 7.34
C PRO A 62 -4.20 -13.28 6.78
N SER A 63 -4.17 -13.19 5.46
CA SER A 63 -3.92 -11.93 4.76
C SER A 63 -5.01 -11.53 3.77
N GLU A 64 -6.09 -12.30 3.68
CA GLU A 64 -7.25 -11.94 2.86
C GLU A 64 -7.92 -10.68 3.39
N ILE A 65 -8.35 -9.78 2.50
CA ILE A 65 -8.98 -8.50 2.89
C ILE A 65 -10.17 -8.74 3.82
N ALA A 66 -11.03 -9.72 3.51
CA ALA A 66 -12.18 -10.07 4.36
C ALA A 66 -11.76 -10.44 5.79
N SER A 67 -10.75 -11.31 5.94
CA SER A 67 -10.24 -11.71 7.26
C SER A 67 -9.63 -10.53 8.01
N LEU A 68 -8.92 -9.66 7.30
CA LEU A 68 -8.28 -8.49 7.90
C LEU A 68 -9.30 -7.43 8.31
N VAL A 69 -10.37 -7.22 7.54
CA VAL A 69 -11.49 -6.33 7.90
C VAL A 69 -12.16 -6.84 9.16
N ALA A 70 -12.49 -8.13 9.22
CA ALA A 70 -13.10 -8.75 10.39
C ALA A 70 -12.22 -8.59 11.66
N LYS A 71 -10.89 -8.64 11.50
CA LYS A 71 -9.94 -8.56 12.62
C LYS A 71 -9.61 -7.12 13.05
N TYR A 72 -9.59 -6.16 12.12
CA TYR A 72 -9.00 -4.83 12.36
C TYR A 72 -9.89 -3.64 12.02
N ALA A 73 -11.06 -3.88 11.43
CA ALA A 73 -12.01 -2.84 11.04
C ALA A 73 -13.45 -3.29 11.33
N GLU A 74 -13.67 -3.82 12.54
CA GLU A 74 -15.00 -4.20 13.02
C GLU A 74 -15.99 -3.02 12.85
N GLY A 75 -17.09 -3.28 12.16
CA GLY A 75 -18.11 -2.27 11.82
C GLY A 75 -17.95 -1.61 10.44
N LEU A 76 -16.88 -1.89 9.69
CA LEU A 76 -16.80 -1.50 8.28
C LEU A 76 -17.67 -2.43 7.43
N SER A 77 -18.65 -1.87 6.72
CA SER A 77 -19.40 -2.63 5.72
C SER A 77 -18.46 -3.02 4.57
N TYR A 78 -18.25 -4.32 4.40
CA TYR A 78 -17.37 -4.88 3.39
C TYR A 78 -18.15 -5.79 2.46
N ALA A 79 -18.13 -5.45 1.17
CA ALA A 79 -18.55 -6.31 0.08
C ALA A 79 -17.31 -6.84 -0.64
N SER A 80 -17.25 -8.16 -0.83
CA SER A 80 -16.22 -8.81 -1.65
C SER A 80 -16.31 -8.35 -3.10
N ASP A 81 -15.18 -8.36 -3.81
CA ASP A 81 -15.06 -8.14 -5.26
C ASP A 81 -15.47 -6.74 -5.75
N GLY A 82 -15.69 -5.80 -4.83
CA GLY A 82 -15.96 -4.41 -5.14
C GLY A 82 -14.71 -3.57 -5.00
N ALA A 83 -14.14 -3.06 -6.10
CA ALA A 83 -12.92 -2.27 -6.07
C ALA A 83 -12.94 -1.09 -5.08
N ASP A 84 -14.08 -0.40 -4.98
CA ASP A 84 -14.29 0.68 -4.01
C ASP A 84 -14.40 0.17 -2.55
N SER A 85 -15.03 -0.99 -2.34
CA SER A 85 -15.11 -1.65 -1.04
C SER A 85 -13.73 -2.11 -0.57
N ASP A 86 -12.94 -2.74 -1.44
CA ASP A 86 -11.57 -3.18 -1.16
C ASP A 86 -10.65 -1.99 -0.89
N ALA A 87 -10.77 -0.90 -1.67
CA ALA A 87 -10.00 0.32 -1.45
C ALA A 87 -10.32 0.97 -0.09
N ARG A 88 -11.60 1.02 0.31
CA ARG A 88 -11.99 1.51 1.64
C ARG A 88 -11.46 0.62 2.76
N ALA A 89 -11.52 -0.70 2.59
CA ALA A 89 -10.96 -1.66 3.53
C ALA A 89 -9.45 -1.46 3.71
N LEU A 90 -8.69 -1.37 2.61
CA LEU A 90 -7.26 -1.10 2.63
C LEU A 90 -6.92 0.21 3.33
N ARG A 91 -7.69 1.26 3.07
CA ARG A 91 -7.53 2.56 3.74
C ARG A 91 -7.78 2.45 5.25
N ALA A 92 -8.86 1.80 5.66
CA ALA A 92 -9.19 1.63 7.07
C ALA A 92 -8.08 0.86 7.81
N MET A 93 -7.59 -0.23 7.23
CA MET A 93 -6.48 -1.02 7.79
C MET A 93 -5.19 -0.19 7.94
N SER A 94 -4.88 0.63 6.93
CA SER A 94 -3.68 1.48 6.95
C SER A 94 -3.75 2.56 8.03
N LEU A 95 -4.94 3.10 8.29
CA LEU A 95 -5.16 4.14 9.31
C LEU A 95 -5.23 3.57 10.73
N ASN A 96 -5.86 2.41 10.90
CA ASN A 96 -6.00 1.76 12.20
C ASN A 96 -4.68 1.14 12.68
N ARG A 97 -3.74 0.87 11.77
CA ARG A 97 -2.42 0.29 12.07
C ARG A 97 -1.30 1.18 11.54
N ARG A 98 -1.18 2.40 12.08
CA ARG A 98 -0.07 3.33 11.75
C ARG A 98 1.31 2.72 12.05
N ASP A 99 1.37 1.79 13.00
CA ASP A 99 2.53 0.98 13.35
C ASP A 99 2.94 0.00 12.22
N LEU A 100 1.99 -0.59 11.49
CA LEU A 100 2.31 -1.49 10.37
C LEU A 100 2.95 -0.76 9.21
N PHE A 101 2.27 0.28 8.71
CA PHE A 101 2.71 0.94 7.47
C PHE A 101 3.70 2.09 7.72
N GLY A 102 3.79 2.60 8.96
CA GLY A 102 4.76 3.64 9.35
C GLY A 102 6.17 3.11 9.65
N GLN A 103 6.33 1.83 10.03
CA GLN A 103 7.67 1.24 10.26
C GLN A 103 8.38 0.82 8.97
N ALA A 104 7.63 0.40 7.95
CA ALA A 104 8.21 -0.03 6.66
C ALA A 104 8.93 1.10 5.91
N THR A 105 8.54 2.36 6.13
CA THR A 105 9.19 3.53 5.51
C THR A 105 10.40 4.03 6.29
N SER A 106 10.52 3.71 7.59
CA SER A 106 11.69 4.09 8.40
C SER A 106 12.89 3.16 8.21
N GLN A 107 12.70 1.90 7.81
CA GLN A 107 13.80 0.95 7.68
C GLN A 107 14.65 1.12 6.40
N VAL A 108 14.21 1.90 5.42
CA VAL A 108 14.99 2.18 4.20
C VAL A 108 16.06 3.27 4.43
N SER A 109 15.96 4.06 5.51
CA SER A 109 16.92 5.13 5.82
C SER A 109 18.13 4.67 6.67
N GLY A 110 18.19 3.38 7.06
CA GLY A 110 19.13 2.90 8.09
C GLY A 110 20.29 2.02 7.63
N ARG A 111 20.47 1.74 6.33
CA ARG A 111 21.55 0.87 5.84
C ARG A 111 22.39 1.52 4.75
N LEU A 112 23.17 2.52 5.13
CA LEU A 112 24.43 2.80 4.45
C LEU A 112 25.51 1.89 5.08
N PRO A 113 26.25 1.07 4.30
CA PRO A 113 27.41 0.38 4.83
C PRO A 113 28.48 1.42 5.17
N GLN A 114 28.88 1.50 6.44
CA GLN A 114 30.06 2.26 6.83
C GLN A 114 31.30 1.58 6.22
N SER A 115 32.00 2.29 5.34
CA SER A 115 33.33 1.88 4.85
C SER A 115 34.30 1.69 6.02
N PRO A 116 35.12 0.62 6.01
CA PRO A 116 36.14 0.46 7.03
C PRO A 116 37.23 1.51 6.84
N ALA A 117 37.53 2.25 7.91
CA ALA A 117 38.69 3.12 7.99
C ALA A 117 39.96 2.28 7.82
N ARG A 118 40.78 2.63 6.83
CA ARG A 118 42.15 2.10 6.68
C ARG A 118 43.05 2.82 7.70
N ASN A 119 43.73 2.03 8.52
CA ASN A 119 44.92 2.44 9.27
C ASN A 119 46.08 2.72 8.30
#